data_AF-A0A2V5Y442-F1
#
_entry.id   AF-A0A2V5Y442-F1
#
_cell.length_a   1.000
_cell.length_b   1.000
_cell.length_c   1.000
_cell.angle_alpha   90.00
_cell.angle_beta   90.00
_cell.angle_gamma   90.00
#
_symmetry.space_group_name_H-M   'P 1'
#
loop_
_entity.id
_entity.type
_entity.pdbx_description
1 polymer ?
#
loop_
_entity_poly.entity_id
_entity_poly.type
_entity_poly.pdbx_seq_one_letter_code
_entity_poly.pdbx_strand_id
1 'polypeptide(L)'
;MRKNPLNKGIIMENAAGIGTVTSEMIEARARELAAINGRPSSKPSEADYQQAKRELTGEAETDSQEESSESVSESEGWDPVPGSTGRQAADSLGEDEDAEGRSESAQLFEEGVSEAEHDQMRQATRADEESDEPNP
;
A
#
# COMPACT_ATOMS: atom_id res chain seq x y z
N MET A 1 -21.69 -8.92 1.40
CA MET A 1 -20.66 -9.97 1.36
C MET A 1 -19.29 -9.32 1.57
N ARG A 2 -18.45 -9.92 2.41
CA ARG A 2 -17.08 -9.48 2.74
C ARG A 2 -16.21 -9.44 1.48
N LYS A 3 -15.35 -8.43 1.32
CA LYS A 3 -14.21 -8.56 0.39
C LYS A 3 -13.17 -9.51 0.98
N ASN A 4 -12.52 -10.21 0.07
CA ASN A 4 -11.92 -11.53 0.15
C ASN A 4 -10.43 -11.42 0.54
N PRO A 5 -9.84 -12.35 1.32
CA PRO A 5 -8.39 -12.43 1.58
C PRO A 5 -7.48 -12.59 0.33
N LEU A 6 -8.00 -12.55 -0.90
CA LEU A 6 -7.28 -12.71 -2.17
C LEU A 6 -6.32 -11.55 -2.55
N ASN A 7 -6.18 -10.50 -1.74
CA ASN A 7 -5.27 -9.38 -2.02
C ASN A 7 -3.94 -9.46 -1.23
N LYS A 8 -3.58 -10.63 -0.71
CA LYS A 8 -2.21 -10.90 -0.24
C LYS A 8 -1.42 -11.47 -1.42
N GLY A 9 -0.47 -10.72 -1.97
CA GLY A 9 0.54 -11.20 -2.92
C GLY A 9 0.47 -10.66 -4.35
N ILE A 10 -0.69 -10.21 -4.84
CA ILE A 10 -0.81 -9.88 -6.27
C ILE A 10 -0.18 -8.52 -6.59
N ILE A 11 0.99 -8.51 -7.25
CA ILE A 11 1.54 -7.32 -7.91
C ILE A 11 0.70 -7.06 -9.17
N MET A 12 -0.33 -6.22 -9.07
CA MET A 12 -1.17 -5.85 -10.20
C MET A 12 -0.41 -4.99 -11.22
N GLU A 13 0.00 -5.59 -12.36
CA GLU A 13 0.61 -4.89 -13.49
C GLU A 13 -0.41 -4.08 -14.34
N ASN A 14 -1.71 -4.28 -14.15
CA ASN A 14 -2.79 -3.54 -14.82
C ASN A 14 -3.65 -2.70 -13.85
N ALA A 15 -3.03 -2.16 -12.81
CA ALA A 15 -3.71 -1.19 -11.97
C ALA A 15 -3.94 0.10 -12.76
N ALA A 16 -5.17 0.32 -13.22
CA ALA A 16 -5.62 1.68 -13.51
C ALA A 16 -5.56 2.45 -12.17
N GLY A 17 -4.46 3.18 -11.95
CA GLY A 17 -4.37 4.11 -10.84
C GLY A 17 -5.60 5.02 -10.85
N ILE A 18 -6.04 5.47 -9.68
CA ILE A 18 -7.24 6.32 -9.54
C ILE A 18 -7.12 7.62 -10.38
N GLY A 19 -5.92 7.93 -10.89
CA GLY A 19 -5.60 9.07 -11.72
C GLY A 19 -5.40 10.32 -10.86
N THR A 20 -5.27 11.47 -11.51
CA THR A 20 -5.35 12.77 -10.83
C THR A 20 -6.73 12.94 -10.21
N VAL A 21 -6.79 13.41 -8.97
CA VAL A 21 -8.03 13.71 -8.25
C VAL A 21 -8.97 14.57 -9.12
N THR A 22 -10.17 14.07 -9.40
CA THR A 22 -11.18 14.77 -10.19
C THR A 22 -12.14 15.55 -9.28
N SER A 23 -12.85 16.53 -9.83
CA SER A 23 -13.87 17.27 -9.08
C SER A 23 -15.01 16.37 -8.59
N GLU A 24 -15.33 15.29 -9.32
CA GLU A 24 -16.34 14.32 -8.92
C GLU A 24 -15.90 13.53 -7.67
N MET A 25 -14.63 13.15 -7.60
CA MET A 25 -14.06 12.49 -6.42
C MET A 25 -14.11 13.40 -5.19
N ILE A 26 -13.76 14.68 -5.36
CA ILE A 26 -13.83 15.68 -4.28
C ILE A 26 -15.28 15.87 -3.82
N GLU A 27 -16.23 15.97 -4.74
CA GLU A 27 -17.64 16.12 -4.40
C GLU A 27 -18.17 14.89 -3.65
N ALA A 28 -17.88 13.69 -4.13
CA ALA A 28 -18.28 12.45 -3.47
C ALA A 28 -17.75 12.40 -2.02
N ARG A 29 -16.47 12.76 -1.83
CA ARG A 29 -15.84 12.78 -0.52
C ARG A 29 -16.40 13.90 0.38
N ALA A 30 -16.69 15.09 -0.15
CA ALA A 30 -17.30 16.18 0.61
C ALA A 30 -18.71 15.82 1.11
N ARG A 31 -19.50 15.11 0.29
CA ARG A 31 -20.83 14.61 0.71
C ARG A 31 -20.73 13.56 1.82
N GLU A 32 -19.72 12.71 1.76
CA GLU A 32 -19.42 11.73 2.81
C GLU A 32 -19.04 12.43 4.12
N LEU A 33 -18.11 13.39 4.07
CA LEU A 33 -17.70 14.19 5.21
C LEU A 33 -18.86 14.96 5.84
N ALA A 34 -19.74 15.54 5.02
CA ALA A 34 -20.95 16.17 5.52
C ALA A 34 -21.85 15.19 6.27
N ALA A 35 -22.04 13.98 5.74
CA ALA A 35 -22.84 12.94 6.40
C ALA A 35 -22.23 12.45 7.72
N ILE A 36 -20.91 12.25 7.76
CA ILE A 36 -20.15 11.88 8.96
C ILE A 36 -20.34 12.95 10.05
N ASN A 37 -20.30 14.23 9.67
CA ASN A 37 -20.52 15.36 10.57
C ASN A 37 -22.00 15.62 10.92
N GLY A 38 -22.91 14.70 10.57
CA GLY A 38 -24.34 14.82 10.86
C GLY A 38 -25.08 15.89 10.04
N ARG A 39 -24.45 16.41 8.99
CA ARG A 39 -25.05 17.35 8.03
C ARG A 39 -25.68 16.59 6.85
N PRO A 40 -26.68 17.17 6.18
CA PRO A 40 -27.25 16.55 4.99
C PRO A 40 -26.19 16.44 3.87
N SER A 41 -25.99 15.23 3.35
CA SER A 41 -25.04 14.95 2.26
C SER A 41 -25.34 15.71 0.96
N SER A 42 -26.56 16.23 0.79
CA SER A 42 -26.94 17.06 -0.35
C SER A 42 -26.40 18.49 -0.28
N LYS A 43 -25.86 18.92 0.88
CA LYS A 43 -25.33 20.27 1.10
C LYS A 43 -24.01 20.23 1.88
N PRO A 44 -22.91 19.76 1.27
CA PRO A 44 -21.59 19.87 1.89
C PRO A 44 -21.21 21.32 2.10
N SER A 45 -20.52 21.60 3.20
CA SER A 45 -19.96 22.92 3.49
C SER A 45 -18.62 23.12 2.78
N GLU A 46 -18.17 24.37 2.66
CA GLU A 46 -16.83 24.67 2.11
C GLU A 46 -15.72 23.92 2.86
N ALA A 47 -15.86 23.76 4.18
CA ALA A 47 -14.91 22.99 4.99
C ALA A 47 -14.86 21.51 4.58
N ASP A 48 -15.99 20.90 4.22
CA ASP A 48 -16.03 19.51 3.74
C ASP A 48 -15.29 19.37 2.40
N TYR A 49 -15.41 20.36 1.51
CA TYR A 49 -14.69 20.37 0.22
C TYR A 49 -13.18 20.55 0.40
N GLN A 50 -12.76 21.46 1.29
CA GLN A 50 -11.34 21.67 1.57
C GLN A 50 -10.70 20.44 2.21
N GLN A 51 -11.39 19.80 3.15
CA GLN A 51 -10.94 18.56 3.77
C GLN A 51 -10.91 17.41 2.75
N ALA A 52 -11.95 17.24 1.93
CA ALA A 52 -11.97 16.25 0.87
C ALA A 52 -10.80 16.39 -0.10
N LYS A 53 -10.43 17.62 -0.46
CA LYS A 53 -9.29 17.89 -1.32
C LYS A 53 -7.98 17.45 -0.65
N ARG A 54 -7.73 17.87 0.59
CA ARG A 54 -6.52 17.50 1.35
C ARG A 54 -6.34 15.99 1.47
N GLU A 55 -7.42 15.29 1.83
CA GLU A 55 -7.43 13.83 1.99
C GLU A 55 -7.15 13.10 0.66
N LEU A 56 -7.72 13.59 -0.45
CA LEU A 56 -7.55 12.93 -1.76
C LEU A 56 -6.22 13.26 -2.42
N THR A 57 -5.64 14.44 -2.19
CA THR A 57 -4.33 14.83 -2.75
C THR A 57 -3.17 14.43 -1.86
N GLY A 58 -3.42 13.92 -0.65
CA GLY A 58 -2.37 13.56 0.30
C GLY A 58 -1.59 14.77 0.83
N GLU A 59 -2.20 15.97 0.81
CA GLU A 59 -1.62 17.14 1.46
C GLU A 59 -1.78 16.97 2.96
N ALA A 60 -0.86 16.21 3.57
CA ALA A 60 -0.85 15.95 5.00
C ALA A 60 -0.73 17.26 5.77
N GLU A 61 -1.59 17.42 6.77
CA GLU A 61 -1.29 18.23 7.92
C GLU A 61 -0.04 17.63 8.55
N THR A 62 1.11 18.25 8.30
CA THR A 62 2.25 18.15 9.20
C THR A 62 1.86 18.84 10.50
N ASP A 63 0.89 18.25 11.20
CA ASP A 63 0.59 18.64 12.56
C ASP A 63 1.85 18.30 13.34
N SER A 64 2.61 19.34 13.67
CA SER A 64 3.93 19.30 14.30
C SER A 64 3.89 18.70 15.72
N GLN A 65 2.81 18.02 16.07
CA GLN A 65 2.52 17.49 17.39
C GLN A 65 2.88 16.01 17.53
N GLU A 66 2.93 15.22 16.45
CA GLU A 66 3.44 13.84 16.55
C GLU A 66 4.97 13.79 16.69
N GLU A 67 5.70 14.77 16.17
CA GLU A 67 7.16 14.91 16.36
C GLU A 67 7.57 15.30 17.79
N SER A 68 6.64 15.77 18.63
CA SER A 68 6.97 16.16 20.02
C SER A 68 6.99 14.99 20.99
N SER A 69 6.50 13.80 20.59
CA SER A 69 6.45 12.62 21.46
C SER A 69 7.76 11.83 21.51
N GLU A 70 8.72 12.15 20.65
CA GLU A 70 10.03 11.46 20.55
C GLU A 70 11.12 12.13 21.41
N SER A 71 10.72 12.90 22.42
CA SER A 71 11.63 13.50 23.41
C SER A 71 11.67 12.69 24.72
N VAL A 72 11.68 11.35 24.61
CA VAL A 72 12.12 10.51 25.74
C VAL A 72 13.63 10.62 25.81
N SER A 73 14.16 11.12 26.92
CA SER A 73 15.60 11.27 27.13
C SER A 73 16.31 9.93 26.94
N GLU A 74 17.18 9.83 25.93
CA GLU A 74 18.05 8.66 25.66
C GLU A 74 19.04 8.35 26.80
N SER A 75 19.10 9.21 27.81
CA SER A 75 20.07 9.17 28.91
C SER A 75 19.86 8.05 29.93
N GLU A 76 18.72 7.35 29.90
CA GLU A 76 18.49 6.12 30.68
C GLU A 76 18.75 4.86 29.82
N GLY A 77 19.60 5.00 28.80
CA GLY A 77 20.02 3.93 27.91
C GLY A 77 20.74 2.80 28.66
N TRP A 78 20.49 1.59 28.19
CA TRP A 78 21.06 0.31 28.64
C TRP A 78 22.49 0.43 29.23
N ASP A 79 22.66 -0.07 30.47
CA ASP A 79 23.97 -0.32 31.09
C ASP A 79 24.27 -1.84 31.06
N PRO A 80 24.79 -2.39 29.93
CA PRO A 80 25.14 -3.80 29.89
C PRO A 80 26.40 -4.03 30.72
N VAL A 81 26.25 -4.74 31.84
CA VAL A 81 27.36 -5.15 32.71
C VAL A 81 28.41 -5.93 31.90
N PRO A 82 29.66 -5.44 31.81
CA PRO A 82 30.73 -6.15 31.10
C PRO A 82 30.99 -7.53 31.73
N GLY A 83 30.79 -8.60 30.95
CA GLY A 83 31.06 -9.99 31.39
C GLY A 83 29.82 -10.87 31.61
N SER A 84 28.60 -10.36 31.36
CA SER A 84 27.41 -11.22 31.32
C SER A 84 27.48 -12.15 30.09
N THR A 85 27.55 -13.46 30.30
CA THR A 85 27.25 -14.41 29.22
C THR A 85 25.76 -14.31 28.90
N GLY A 86 25.43 -13.58 27.85
CA GLY A 86 24.07 -13.49 27.32
C GLY A 86 23.51 -14.87 26.95
N ARG A 87 22.19 -14.97 26.89
CA ARG A 87 21.50 -16.13 26.32
C ARG A 87 21.04 -15.77 24.92
N GLN A 88 21.46 -16.53 23.92
CA GLN A 88 20.86 -16.46 22.60
C GLN A 88 19.41 -16.95 22.73
N ALA A 89 18.46 -16.13 22.29
CA ALA A 89 17.09 -16.59 22.12
C ALA A 89 17.06 -17.67 21.03
N ALA A 90 16.03 -18.54 21.04
CA ALA A 90 15.80 -19.41 19.90
C ALA A 90 15.58 -18.54 18.66
N ASP A 91 16.15 -18.94 17.52
CA ASP A 91 15.87 -18.28 16.25
C ASP A 91 14.37 -18.41 15.98
N SER A 92 13.65 -17.30 16.15
CA SER A 92 12.26 -17.18 15.72
C SER A 92 12.27 -16.85 14.25
N LEU A 93 11.39 -17.50 13.47
CA LEU A 93 11.04 -17.02 12.15
C LEU A 93 10.70 -15.53 12.24
N GLY A 94 11.30 -14.74 11.37
CA GLY A 94 10.96 -13.33 11.20
C GLY A 94 9.46 -13.19 10.94
N GLU A 95 8.88 -12.04 11.30
CA GLU A 95 7.46 -11.77 11.05
C GLU A 95 7.10 -11.87 9.55
N ASP A 96 8.11 -11.68 8.69
CA ASP A 96 8.05 -11.70 7.23
C ASP A 96 8.56 -13.01 6.59
N GLU A 97 8.84 -14.06 7.37
CA GLU A 97 9.33 -15.35 6.84
C GLU A 97 8.20 -16.39 6.74
N ASP A 98 8.15 -17.14 5.64
CA ASP A 98 7.23 -18.28 5.47
C ASP A 98 7.68 -19.53 6.27
N ALA A 99 6.90 -20.61 6.18
CA ALA A 99 7.23 -21.88 6.85
C ALA A 99 8.55 -22.51 6.33
N GLU A 100 8.97 -22.10 5.14
CA GLU A 100 10.22 -22.50 4.50
C GLU A 100 11.37 -21.51 4.81
N GLY A 101 11.14 -20.47 5.61
CA GLY A 101 12.13 -19.45 6.00
C GLY A 101 12.45 -18.43 4.91
N ARG A 102 11.57 -18.25 3.93
CA ARG A 102 11.74 -17.27 2.85
C ARG A 102 11.03 -15.97 3.22
N SER A 103 11.74 -14.86 3.08
CA SER A 103 11.15 -13.53 3.27
C SER A 103 10.03 -13.27 2.25
N GLU A 104 9.06 -12.45 2.62
CA GLU A 104 8.00 -11.98 1.69
C GLU A 104 8.60 -11.34 0.43
N SER A 105 9.71 -10.62 0.55
CA SER A 105 10.43 -10.02 -0.58
C SER A 105 11.01 -11.05 -1.56
N ALA A 106 11.51 -12.17 -1.05
CA ALA A 106 12.01 -13.26 -1.89
C ALA A 106 10.87 -13.93 -2.67
N GLN A 107 9.72 -14.10 -2.03
CA GLN A 107 8.52 -14.65 -2.67
C GLN A 107 8.00 -13.73 -3.77
N LEU A 108 7.91 -12.42 -3.51
CA LEU A 108 7.48 -11.43 -4.50
C LEU A 108 8.40 -11.38 -5.72
N PHE A 109 9.72 -11.54 -5.51
CA PHE A 109 10.67 -11.60 -6.60
C PHE A 109 10.43 -12.82 -7.50
N GLU A 110 10.26 -14.01 -6.90
CA GLU A 110 10.01 -15.25 -7.64
C GLU A 110 8.69 -15.22 -8.40
N GLU A 111 7.62 -14.72 -7.77
CA GLU A 111 6.32 -14.50 -8.41
C GLU A 111 6.43 -13.52 -9.59
N GLY A 112 7.14 -12.40 -9.41
CA GLY A 112 7.35 -11.42 -10.48
C GLY A 112 8.11 -11.97 -11.68
N VAL A 113 9.10 -12.84 -11.46
CA VAL A 113 9.81 -13.52 -12.56
C VAL A 113 8.86 -14.45 -13.32
N SER A 114 8.08 -15.26 -12.60
CA SER A 114 7.13 -16.20 -13.21
C SER A 114 6.04 -15.47 -14.00
N GLU A 115 5.55 -14.33 -13.51
CA GLU A 115 4.53 -13.53 -14.21
C GLU A 115 5.12 -12.88 -15.47
N ALA A 116 6.36 -12.36 -15.42
CA ALA A 116 7.02 -11.79 -16.58
C ALA A 116 7.28 -12.83 -17.69
N GLU A 117 7.63 -14.06 -17.33
CA GLU A 117 7.75 -15.17 -18.28
C GLU A 117 6.39 -15.53 -18.91
N HIS A 118 5.33 -15.55 -18.10
CA HIS A 118 3.99 -15.80 -18.58
C HIS A 118 3.51 -14.72 -19.56
N ASP A 119 3.76 -13.44 -19.28
CA ASP A 119 3.42 -12.35 -20.18
C ASP A 119 4.21 -12.43 -21.50
N GLN A 120 5.51 -12.75 -21.46
CA GLN A 120 6.31 -12.98 -22.67
C GLN A 120 5.72 -14.09 -23.55
N MET A 121 5.28 -15.20 -22.95
CA MET A 121 4.61 -16.28 -23.70
C MET A 121 3.33 -15.78 -24.37
N ARG A 122 2.49 -15.01 -23.65
CA ARG A 122 1.25 -14.45 -24.21
C ARG A 122 1.52 -13.47 -25.35
N GLN A 123 2.53 -12.61 -25.20
CA GLN A 123 2.93 -11.68 -26.26
C GLN A 123 3.43 -12.42 -27.50
N ALA A 124 4.23 -13.48 -27.33
CA ALA A 124 4.68 -14.32 -28.44
C ALA A 124 3.51 -14.96 -29.18
N THR A 125 2.54 -15.55 -28.47
CA THR A 125 1.34 -16.14 -29.11
C THR A 125 0.53 -15.10 -29.91
N ARG A 126 0.40 -13.87 -29.38
CA ARG A 126 -0.31 -12.80 -30.08
C ARG A 126 0.45 -12.29 -31.31
N ALA A 127 1.78 -12.19 -31.22
CA ALA A 127 2.62 -11.77 -32.34
C ALA A 127 2.61 -12.79 -33.48
N ASP A 128 2.55 -14.08 -33.17
CA ASP A 128 2.38 -15.15 -34.16
C ASP A 128 1.01 -15.06 -34.85
N GLU A 129 -0.07 -14.84 -34.10
CA GLU A 129 -1.42 -14.63 -34.66
C GLU A 129 -1.52 -13.39 -35.58
N GLU A 130 -0.84 -12.29 -35.22
CA GLU A 130 -0.81 -11.06 -36.03
C GLU A 130 0.07 -11.20 -37.29
N SER A 131 1.07 -12.08 -37.25
CA SER A 131 1.96 -12.34 -38.40
C SER A 131 1.34 -13.30 -39.44
N ASP A 132 0.30 -14.05 -39.07
CA ASP A 132 -0.39 -15.04 -39.91
C ASP A 132 -1.65 -14.49 -40.61
N GLU A 133 -2.00 -13.21 -40.43
CA GLU A 133 -3.02 -12.56 -41.26
C GLU A 133 -2.46 -12.20 -42.66
N PRO A 134 -2.98 -12.80 -43.75
CA PRO A 134 -2.59 -12.40 -45.09
C PRO A 134 -3.13 -11.00 -45.39
N ASN A 135 -2.21 -10.08 -45.66
CA ASN A 135 -2.50 -8.71 -46.11
C ASN A 135 -3.45 -8.75 -47.35
N PRO A 136 -4.59 -8.03 -47.35
CA PRO A 136 -5.54 -8.04 -48.48
C PRO A 136 -5.02 -7.37 -49.75
#